data_AF-A0A558QX08-F1
#
_entry.id   AF-A0A558QX08-F1
#
_cell.length_a   1.000
_cell.length_b   1.000
_cell.length_c   1.000
_cell.angle_alpha   90.00
_cell.angle_beta   90.00
_cell.angle_gamma   90.00
#
_symmetry.space_group_name_H-M   'P 1'
#
loop_
_entity.id
_entity.type
_entity.pdbx_description
1 polymer ?
#
loop_
_entity_poly.entity_id
_entity_poly.type
_entity_poly.pdbx_seq_one_letter_code
_entity_poly.pdbx_strand_id
1 'polypeptide(L)'
;MQPGASAGPSAAIERRPGSSRSSLRQDVGGKTCDAFAPLGPVIVRDIAPEDLRVYCRLDGDTRQDDRTSNQICPSPELPPPISLRMTHHSGDGIATGSLPGPGPI
;
A
#
# COMPACT_ATOMS: atom_id res chain seq x y z
N MET A 1 8.45 -20.92 22.52
CA MET A 1 9.41 -19.84 22.21
C MET A 1 8.97 -19.23 20.88
N GLN A 2 8.12 -18.20 20.92
CA GLN A 2 7.67 -17.51 19.70
C GLN A 2 8.82 -16.66 19.15
N PRO A 3 9.13 -16.71 17.84
CA PRO A 3 10.15 -15.86 17.25
C PRO A 3 9.65 -14.40 17.28
N GLY A 4 10.53 -13.49 17.71
CA GLY A 4 10.20 -12.09 17.96
C GLY A 4 9.58 -11.40 16.74
N ALA A 5 8.39 -10.83 16.94
CA ALA A 5 7.77 -9.93 15.99
C ALA A 5 8.60 -8.64 15.92
N SER A 6 9.50 -8.55 14.95
CA SER A 6 10.10 -7.28 14.57
C SER A 6 9.00 -6.40 13.98
N ALA A 7 8.64 -5.32 14.66
CA ALA A 7 7.67 -4.36 14.15
C ALA A 7 8.27 -3.67 12.90
N GLY A 8 7.84 -4.12 11.72
CA GLY A 8 8.18 -3.51 10.44
C GLY A 8 7.36 -2.24 10.18
N PRO A 9 7.76 -1.39 9.22
CA PRO A 9 7.01 -0.20 8.83
C PRO A 9 5.58 -0.54 8.41
N SER A 10 4.65 0.41 8.62
CA SER A 10 3.24 0.25 8.24
C SER A 10 3.12 0.01 6.74
N ALA A 11 2.49 -1.09 6.35
CA ALA A 11 2.17 -1.39 4.97
C ALA A 11 0.65 -1.30 4.75
N ALA A 12 0.25 -0.81 3.58
CA ALA A 12 -1.14 -0.83 3.15
C ALA A 12 -1.33 -1.93 2.09
N ILE A 13 -2.39 -2.72 2.22
CA ILE A 13 -2.79 -3.70 1.19
C ILE A 13 -4.13 -3.25 0.62
N GLU A 14 -4.18 -2.92 -0.67
CA GLU A 14 -5.45 -2.62 -1.35
C GLU A 14 -6.07 -3.93 -1.86
N ARG A 15 -7.23 -4.30 -1.32
CA ARG A 15 -8.02 -5.44 -1.81
C ARG A 15 -8.93 -4.99 -2.94
N ARG A 16 -9.17 -5.87 -3.92
CA ARG A 16 -10.17 -5.67 -4.97
C ARG A 16 -11.13 -6.87 -5.04
N PRO A 17 -12.40 -6.67 -5.42
CA PRO A 17 -13.33 -7.79 -5.59
C PRO A 17 -12.89 -8.68 -6.76
N GLY A 18 -13.06 -10.01 -6.60
CA GLY A 18 -12.88 -10.96 -7.69
C GLY A 18 -13.96 -10.80 -8.77
N SER A 19 -13.53 -10.62 -10.02
CA SER A 19 -14.34 -10.63 -11.26
C SER A 19 -15.55 -9.70 -11.40
N SER A 20 -15.91 -8.85 -10.42
CA SER A 20 -16.86 -7.78 -10.69
C SER A 20 -16.10 -6.56 -11.22
N ARG A 21 -16.15 -6.34 -12.54
CA ARG A 21 -16.04 -4.95 -13.01
C ARG A 21 -17.20 -4.25 -12.32
N SER A 22 -16.93 -3.30 -11.43
CA SER A 22 -17.99 -2.43 -10.96
C SER A 22 -18.68 -1.88 -12.20
N SER A 23 -20.00 -2.00 -12.28
CA SER A 23 -20.80 -1.39 -13.36
C SER A 23 -20.66 0.14 -13.38
N LEU A 24 -20.06 0.69 -12.31
CA LEU A 24 -19.63 2.05 -12.16
C LEU A 24 -18.27 2.25 -12.84
N ARG A 25 -18.16 3.32 -13.63
CA ARG A 25 -16.92 3.76 -14.31
C ARG A 25 -15.80 4.18 -13.34
N GLN A 26 -16.12 4.30 -12.06
CA GLN A 26 -15.23 4.76 -11.01
C GLN A 26 -14.96 3.60 -10.04
N ASP A 27 -13.71 3.43 -9.64
CA ASP A 27 -13.27 2.31 -8.80
C ASP A 27 -13.67 2.43 -7.32
N VAL A 28 -14.49 3.42 -6.95
CA VAL A 28 -14.88 3.69 -5.56
C VAL A 28 -15.39 2.41 -4.89
N GLY A 29 -16.36 1.71 -5.51
CA GLY A 29 -16.91 0.47 -4.97
C GLY A 29 -15.92 -0.69 -4.91
N GLY A 30 -14.80 -0.63 -5.63
CA GLY A 30 -13.74 -1.63 -5.57
C GLY A 30 -12.64 -1.33 -4.55
N LYS A 31 -12.68 -0.16 -3.90
CA LYS A 31 -11.59 0.39 -3.07
C LYS A 31 -12.04 0.88 -1.70
N THR A 32 -13.31 1.20 -1.51
CA THR A 32 -13.82 1.83 -0.29
C THR A 32 -14.69 0.91 0.56
N CYS A 33 -14.77 -0.39 0.24
CA CYS A 33 -15.49 -1.35 1.06
C CYS A 33 -14.77 -1.62 2.38
N ASP A 34 -15.53 -2.01 3.40
CA ASP A 34 -14.99 -2.31 4.72
C ASP A 34 -13.86 -3.35 4.63
N ALA A 35 -12.76 -3.07 5.35
CA ALA A 35 -11.55 -3.89 5.40
C ALA A 35 -10.75 -4.01 4.07
N PHE A 36 -10.99 -3.15 3.06
CA PHE A 36 -10.24 -3.20 1.80
C PHE A 36 -8.89 -2.48 1.83
N ALA A 37 -8.63 -1.65 2.85
CA ALA A 37 -7.37 -0.95 3.05
C ALA A 37 -6.81 -1.18 4.47
N PRO A 38 -6.45 -2.42 4.86
CA PRO A 38 -5.69 -2.66 6.09
C PRO A 38 -4.39 -1.84 6.09
N LEU A 39 -4.13 -1.16 7.21
CA LEU A 39 -2.93 -0.37 7.49
C LEU A 39 -2.38 -0.79 8.87
N GLY A 40 -1.09 -1.07 8.95
CA GLY A 40 -0.45 -1.48 10.21
C GLY A 40 0.74 -2.42 10.00
N PRO A 41 1.29 -3.03 11.07
CA PRO A 41 0.80 -2.96 12.47
C PRO A 41 1.26 -1.72 13.24
N VAL A 42 2.28 -1.00 12.76
CA VAL A 42 2.85 0.17 13.43
C VAL A 42 3.21 1.25 12.42
N ILE A 43 3.16 2.52 12.83
CA ILE A 43 3.69 3.63 12.04
C ILE A 43 5.14 3.85 12.49
N VAL A 44 6.08 3.64 11.57
CA VAL A 44 7.51 3.88 11.82
C VAL A 44 7.86 5.29 11.33
N ARG A 45 8.61 6.03 12.16
CA ARG A 45 9.17 7.34 11.84
C ARG A 45 10.66 7.21 11.55
N ASP A 46 11.24 8.21 10.90
CA ASP A 46 12.69 8.33 10.69
C ASP A 46 13.31 7.16 9.88
N ILE A 47 12.54 6.60 8.95
CA ILE A 47 12.99 5.56 8.02
C ILE A 47 13.28 6.17 6.64
N ALA A 48 14.40 5.77 6.04
CA ALA A 48 14.82 6.12 4.68
C ALA A 48 13.96 5.36 3.65
N PRO A 49 13.07 6.01 2.87
CA PRO A 49 12.14 5.32 1.99
C PRO A 49 12.73 4.96 0.62
N GLU A 50 13.94 5.40 0.29
CA GLU A 50 14.53 5.27 -1.06
C GLU A 50 14.76 3.84 -1.53
N ASP A 51 15.02 2.89 -0.62
CA ASP A 51 15.38 1.52 -1.01
C ASP A 51 14.97 0.48 0.06
N LEU A 52 13.66 0.40 0.30
CA LEU A 52 13.04 -0.57 1.18
C LEU A 52 12.49 -1.74 0.36
N ARG A 53 12.73 -2.96 0.82
CA ARG A 53 12.05 -4.15 0.27
C ARG A 53 10.59 -4.17 0.72
N VAL A 54 9.68 -4.33 -0.22
CA VAL A 54 8.25 -4.48 0.01
C VAL A 54 7.83 -5.82 -0.58
N TYR A 55 7.08 -6.62 0.17
CA TYR A 55 6.64 -7.93 -0.31
C TYR A 55 5.28 -8.31 0.29
N CYS A 56 4.54 -9.15 -0.41
CA CYS A 56 3.26 -9.68 -0.01
C CYS A 56 3.29 -11.22 -0.09
N ARG A 57 2.78 -11.87 0.97
CA ARG A 57 2.64 -13.32 1.02
C ARG A 57 1.17 -13.69 1.18
N LEU A 58 0.73 -14.70 0.44
CA LEU A 58 -0.57 -15.35 0.63
C LEU A 58 -0.32 -16.80 0.99
N ASP A 59 -0.85 -17.24 2.14
CA ASP A 59 -0.70 -18.60 2.65
C ASP A 59 0.76 -19.10 2.74
N GLY A 60 1.71 -18.17 2.94
CA GLY A 60 3.14 -18.45 3.02
C GLY A 60 3.89 -18.26 1.70
N ASP A 61 3.19 -18.23 0.57
CA ASP A 61 3.79 -18.04 -0.75
C ASP A 61 3.98 -16.57 -1.08
N THR A 62 5.18 -16.18 -1.50
CA THR A 62 5.47 -14.82 -1.97
C THR A 62 4.73 -14.56 -3.29
N ARG A 63 3.78 -13.62 -3.28
CA ARG A 63 3.01 -13.20 -4.45
C ARG A 63 3.54 -11.92 -5.08
N GLN A 64 4.11 -11.04 -4.26
CA GLN A 64 4.74 -9.80 -4.70
C GLN A 64 6.04 -9.62 -3.90
N ASP A 65 7.10 -9.16 -4.55
CA ASP A 65 8.41 -8.90 -3.94
C ASP A 65 9.18 -7.91 -4.80
N ASP A 66 9.44 -6.72 -4.26
CA ASP A 66 10.08 -5.64 -5.00
C ASP A 66 10.73 -4.63 -4.03
N ARG A 67 11.28 -3.54 -4.57
CA ARG A 67 11.92 -2.47 -3.81
C ARG A 67 11.32 -1.11 -4.12
N THR A 68 11.29 -0.22 -3.13
CA THR A 68 10.82 1.16 -3.32
C THR A 68 11.71 1.95 -4.29
N SER A 69 12.96 1.53 -4.50
CA SER A 69 13.84 2.06 -5.54
C SER A 69 13.30 1.89 -6.96
N ASN A 70 12.38 0.94 -7.16
CA ASN A 70 11.74 0.65 -8.44
C ASN A 70 10.41 1.42 -8.62
N GLN A 71 10.03 2.28 -7.67
CA GLN A 71 8.84 3.11 -7.78
C GLN A 71 9.00 4.13 -8.92
N ILE A 72 7.98 4.21 -9.77
CA ILE A 72 7.91 5.22 -10.85
C ILE A 72 7.83 6.64 -10.27
N CYS A 73 7.19 6.78 -9.10
CA CYS A 73 7.07 8.04 -8.36
C CYS A 73 7.61 7.82 -6.93
N PRO A 74 8.87 8.17 -6.66
CA PRO A 74 9.52 7.88 -5.38
C PRO A 74 9.02 8.81 -4.26
N SER A 75 8.97 8.26 -3.04
CA SER A 75 8.38 8.91 -1.85
C SER A 75 8.92 10.29 -1.41
N PRO A 76 10.18 10.72 -1.63
CA PRO A 76 10.59 12.08 -1.26
C PRO A 76 9.90 13.16 -2.11
N GLU A 77 9.23 12.75 -3.19
CA GLU A 77 8.45 13.59 -4.10
C GLU A 77 6.97 13.13 -4.17
N LEU A 78 6.36 12.75 -3.04
CA LEU A 78 4.89 12.65 -2.99
C LEU A 78 4.32 13.93 -3.63
N PRO A 79 3.63 13.84 -4.78
CA PRO A 79 3.74 14.89 -5.76
C PRO A 79 3.22 16.21 -5.16
N PRO A 80 3.97 17.34 -5.26
CA PRO A 80 3.37 18.66 -5.17
C PRO A 80 1.98 18.73 -5.87
N PRO A 81 1.75 18.06 -7.03
CA PRO A 81 0.44 17.94 -7.65
C PRO A 81 -0.76 17.49 -6.80
N ILE A 82 -0.58 16.67 -5.76
CA ILE A 82 -1.69 16.20 -4.92
C ILE A 82 -2.06 17.31 -3.93
N SER A 83 -1.07 17.87 -3.23
CA SER A 83 -1.26 18.99 -2.30
C SER A 83 -1.71 20.28 -3.01
N LEU A 84 -1.43 20.42 -4.31
CA LEU A 84 -1.98 21.47 -5.18
C LEU A 84 -3.49 21.30 -5.47
N ARG A 85 -4.03 20.09 -5.34
CA ARG A 85 -5.42 19.76 -5.68
C ARG A 85 -6.32 19.59 -4.45
N MET A 86 -5.76 19.22 -3.31
CA MET A 86 -6.50 19.04 -2.06
C MET A 86 -5.62 19.34 -0.85
N THR A 87 -6.27 19.78 0.23
CA THR A 87 -5.63 19.98 1.53
C THR A 87 -5.40 18.64 2.22
N HIS A 88 -4.23 18.45 2.82
CA HIS A 88 -3.93 17.30 3.68
C HIS A 88 -4.03 17.69 5.14
N HIS A 89 -4.58 16.77 5.94
CA HIS A 89 -4.68 16.90 7.38
C HIS A 89 -3.77 15.89 8.07
N SER A 90 -3.39 16.20 9.31
CA SER A 90 -2.65 15.26 10.15
C SER A 90 -3.48 13.99 10.33
N GLY A 91 -2.88 12.84 10.01
CA GLY A 91 -3.56 11.54 10.03
C GLY A 91 -3.93 10.99 8.65
N ASP A 92 -3.86 11.82 7.60
CA ASP A 92 -4.07 11.37 6.23
C ASP A 92 -2.95 10.40 5.81
N GLY A 93 -3.33 9.28 5.18
CA GLY A 93 -2.41 8.30 4.63
C GLY A 93 -2.45 8.30 3.11
N ILE A 94 -1.28 8.11 2.46
CA ILE A 94 -1.17 7.99 1.01
C ILE A 94 -0.60 6.62 0.67
N ALA A 95 -1.35 5.84 -0.11
CA ALA A 95 -0.86 4.59 -0.69
C ALA A 95 -0.02 4.89 -1.94
N THR A 96 1.26 4.54 -1.92
CA THR A 96 2.24 4.90 -2.96
C THR A 96 2.24 3.96 -4.19
N GLY A 97 1.17 3.21 -4.39
CA GLY A 97 1.03 2.22 -5.46
C GLY A 97 1.22 0.77 -5.02
N SER A 98 0.90 -0.16 -5.92
CA SER A 98 1.08 -1.60 -5.72
C SER A 98 2.27 -2.10 -6.54
N LEU A 99 2.92 -3.14 -6.01
CA LEU A 99 3.98 -3.84 -6.73
C LEU A 99 3.41 -4.58 -7.96
N PRO A 100 4.25 -4.97 -8.92
CA PRO A 100 3.82 -5.87 -9.99
C PRO A 100 3.22 -7.18 -9.44
N GLY A 101 2.40 -7.84 -10.27
CA GLY A 101 1.80 -9.14 -9.93
C GLY A 101 0.63 -9.15 -8.93
N PRO A 102 -0.30 -8.17 -8.94
CA PRO A 102 -1.51 -8.30 -8.13
C PRO A 102 -2.34 -9.50 -8.64
N GLY A 103 -2.73 -10.38 -7.73
CA GLY A 103 -3.52 -11.58 -8.00
C GLY A 103 -4.73 -11.70 -7.08
N PRO A 104 -5.68 -12.59 -7.38
CA PRO A 104 -6.77 -12.89 -6.47
C PRO A 104 -6.22 -13.46 -5.16
N ILE A 105 -6.90 -13.12 -4.06
CA ILE A 105 -6.75 -13.73 -2.75
C ILE A 105 -7.76 -14.85 -2.56
#